data_AF-A0A929CBZ0-F1
#
_entry.id   AF-A0A929CBZ0-F1
#
_cell.length_a   1.000
_cell.length_b   1.000
_cell.length_c   1.000
_cell.angle_alpha   90.00
_cell.angle_beta   90.00
_cell.angle_gamma   90.00
#
_symmetry.space_group_name_H-M   'P 1'
#
loop_
_entity.id
_entity.type
_entity.pdbx_description
1 polymer ?
#
loop_
_entity_poly.entity_id
_entity_poly.type
_entity_poly.pdbx_seq_one_letter_code
_entity_poly.pdbx_strand_id
1 'polypeptide(L)'
;MTEHPPQEPLIPRLLASNALRANLTKHMTLNQMADSKASMIMTAASLVITITLTQYDKLHLSTALLLAGPGLLAIVFSILAIIPPLHVSDHTNLFYFRSFGDLTEEEFKSRFLETITDRKKLYDAYLHEIYYLGTHRLTRKYGLIRNGLWMLLFGLLGATFSAIIHRIPL
;
A
#
# COMPACT_ATOMS: atom_id res chain seq x y z
N MET A 1 48.82 -10.64 -22.97
CA MET A 1 47.93 -10.19 -21.87
C MET A 1 46.57 -10.81 -22.11
N THR A 2 46.29 -11.94 -21.47
CA THR A 2 44.93 -12.52 -21.45
C THR A 2 44.15 -11.75 -20.39
N GLU A 3 43.33 -10.79 -20.80
CA GLU A 3 42.38 -10.17 -19.89
C GLU A 3 41.38 -11.25 -19.48
N HIS A 4 41.52 -11.74 -18.25
CA HIS A 4 40.46 -12.50 -17.61
C HIS A 4 39.26 -11.56 -17.48
N PRO A 5 38.06 -11.92 -17.98
CA PRO A 5 36.86 -11.16 -17.68
C PRO A 5 36.76 -11.05 -16.16
N PRO A 6 36.35 -9.88 -15.61
CA PRO A 6 36.29 -9.69 -14.17
C PRO A 6 35.49 -10.83 -13.57
N GLN A 7 36.12 -11.61 -12.67
CA GLN A 7 35.46 -12.74 -12.03
C GLN A 7 34.25 -12.19 -11.29
N GLU A 8 33.07 -12.47 -11.84
CA GLU A 8 31.81 -12.06 -11.27
C GLU A 8 31.78 -12.57 -9.83
N PRO A 9 31.57 -11.71 -8.82
CA PRO A 9 31.63 -12.14 -7.43
C PRO A 9 30.62 -13.28 -7.26
N LEU A 10 31.14 -14.48 -6.98
CA LEU A 10 30.35 -15.69 -6.87
C LEU A 10 29.55 -15.62 -5.56
N ILE A 11 28.50 -14.80 -5.52
CA ILE A 11 27.58 -14.78 -4.38
C ILE A 11 27.02 -16.21 -4.26
N PRO A 12 27.25 -16.91 -3.15
CA PRO A 12 26.69 -18.24 -2.93
C PRO A 12 25.20 -18.22 -3.20
N ARG A 13 24.69 -19.19 -3.98
CA ARG A 13 23.28 -19.23 -4.42
C ARG A 13 22.30 -19.08 -3.27
N LEU A 14 22.64 -19.68 -2.13
CA LEU A 14 21.88 -19.60 -0.88
C LEU A 14 21.80 -18.16 -0.34
N LEU A 15 22.89 -17.38 -0.41
CA LEU A 15 22.89 -15.98 0.00
C LEU A 15 22.01 -15.13 -0.93
N ALA A 16 22.10 -15.34 -2.24
CA ALA A 16 21.26 -14.62 -3.20
C ALA A 16 19.77 -14.94 -3.02
N SER A 17 19.40 -16.22 -2.90
CA SER A 17 18.01 -16.62 -2.66
C SER A 17 17.48 -16.12 -1.31
N ASN A 18 18.33 -16.15 -0.27
CA ASN A 18 17.94 -15.63 1.05
C ASN A 18 17.75 -14.12 1.04
N ALA A 19 18.60 -13.37 0.33
CA ALA A 19 18.46 -11.93 0.17
C ALA A 19 17.16 -11.56 -0.56
N LEU A 20 16.85 -12.23 -1.68
CA LEU A 20 15.60 -12.03 -2.42
C LEU A 20 14.38 -12.38 -1.57
N ARG A 21 14.42 -13.51 -0.86
CA ARG A 21 13.34 -13.93 0.04
C ARG A 21 13.15 -12.92 1.17
N ALA A 22 14.22 -12.50 1.84
CA ALA A 22 14.17 -11.51 2.92
C ALA A 22 13.58 -10.17 2.43
N ASN A 23 13.96 -9.75 1.22
CA ASN A 23 13.40 -8.54 0.61
C ASN A 23 11.91 -8.69 0.31
N LEU A 24 11.48 -9.78 -0.35
CA LEU A 24 10.07 -10.05 -0.62
C LEU A 24 9.24 -10.11 0.67
N THR A 25 9.74 -10.79 1.71
CA THR A 25 9.11 -10.81 3.03
C THR A 25 8.97 -9.40 3.60
N LYS A 26 10.01 -8.56 3.52
CA LYS A 26 9.95 -7.16 3.95
C LYS A 26 8.88 -6.37 3.20
N HIS A 27 8.75 -6.54 1.89
CA HIS A 27 7.68 -5.88 1.11
C HIS A 27 6.29 -6.34 1.53
N MET A 28 6.09 -7.64 1.79
CA MET A 28 4.83 -8.17 2.28
C MET A 28 4.49 -7.64 3.68
N THR A 29 5.46 -7.58 4.58
CA THR A 29 5.29 -6.97 5.91
C THR A 29 4.94 -5.48 5.80
N LEU A 30 5.64 -4.71 4.97
CA LEU A 30 5.31 -3.31 4.74
C LEU A 30 3.90 -3.13 4.17
N ASN A 31 3.47 -4.02 3.27
CA ASN A 31 2.12 -4.03 2.74
C ASN A 31 1.07 -4.24 3.86
N GLN A 32 1.29 -5.21 4.75
CA GLN A 32 0.42 -5.48 5.90
C GLN A 32 0.42 -4.32 6.91
N MET A 33 1.58 -3.72 7.17
CA MET A 33 1.68 -2.53 8.03
C MET A 33 0.88 -1.36 7.44
N ALA A 34 0.92 -1.19 6.12
CA ALA A 34 0.12 -0.18 5.44
C ALA A 34 -1.40 -0.44 5.58
N ASP A 35 -1.86 -1.68 5.46
CA ASP A 35 -3.27 -2.05 5.72
C ASP A 35 -3.70 -1.75 7.15
N SER A 36 -2.81 -2.06 8.10
CA SER A 36 -3.05 -1.76 9.52
C SER A 36 -3.16 -0.25 9.77
N LYS A 37 -2.25 0.55 9.21
CA LYS A 37 -2.30 2.03 9.32
C LYS A 37 -3.56 2.61 8.68
N ALA A 38 -3.94 2.15 7.49
CA ALA A 38 -5.17 2.60 6.83
C ALA A 38 -6.41 2.25 7.69
N SER A 39 -6.48 1.03 8.22
CA SER A 39 -7.57 0.60 9.11
C SER A 39 -7.65 1.45 10.38
N MET A 40 -6.51 1.82 10.99
CA MET A 40 -6.48 2.71 12.16
C MET A 40 -7.04 4.10 11.84
N ILE A 41 -6.64 4.70 10.70
CA ILE A 41 -7.14 6.00 10.26
C ILE A 41 -8.64 5.94 10.00
N MET A 42 -9.10 4.89 9.31
CA MET A 42 -10.53 4.68 9.05
C MET A 42 -11.35 4.58 10.34
N THR A 43 -10.88 3.83 11.34
CA THR A 43 -11.52 3.71 12.65
C THR A 43 -11.54 5.04 13.41
N ALA A 44 -10.43 5.78 13.40
CA ALA A 44 -10.40 7.10 14.04
C ALA A 44 -11.37 8.08 13.36
N ALA A 45 -11.39 8.10 12.03
CA ALA A 45 -12.29 8.94 11.27
C ALA A 45 -13.76 8.55 11.46
N SER A 46 -14.09 7.25 11.52
CA SER A 46 -15.46 6.79 11.76
C SER A 46 -15.95 7.17 13.16
N LEU A 47 -15.08 7.11 14.18
CA LEU A 47 -15.39 7.60 15.53
C LEU A 47 -15.67 9.10 15.53
N VAL A 48 -14.83 9.89 14.86
CA VAL A 48 -15.02 11.35 14.74
C VAL A 48 -16.36 11.67 14.07
N ILE A 49 -16.68 11.01 12.94
CA ILE A 49 -17.95 11.21 12.24
C ILE A 49 -19.13 10.79 13.13
N THR A 50 -19.03 9.64 13.80
CA THR A 50 -20.08 9.14 14.70
C THR A 50 -20.36 10.16 15.80
N ILE A 51 -19.34 10.66 16.49
CA ILE A 51 -19.48 11.68 17.53
C ILE A 51 -20.06 12.98 16.95
N THR A 52 -19.61 13.39 15.77
CA THR A 52 -20.11 14.60 15.10
C THR A 52 -21.60 14.49 14.81
N LEU A 53 -22.05 13.34 14.32
CA LEU A 53 -23.46 13.09 14.02
C LEU A 53 -24.29 13.00 15.29
N THR A 54 -23.80 12.32 16.33
CA THR A 54 -24.48 12.23 17.63
C THR A 54 -24.61 13.58 18.33
N GLN A 55 -23.63 14.47 18.14
CA GLN A 55 -23.63 15.81 18.74
C GLN A 55 -24.01 16.92 17.75
N TYR A 56 -24.62 16.57 16.61
CA TYR A 56 -24.89 17.52 15.53
C TYR A 56 -25.65 18.76 16.01
N ASP A 57 -26.71 18.57 16.80
CA ASP A 57 -27.53 19.67 17.33
C ASP A 57 -26.80 20.57 18.33
N LYS A 58 -25.68 20.09 18.90
CA LYS A 58 -24.84 20.83 19.86
C LYS A 58 -23.66 21.53 19.20
N LEU A 59 -23.37 21.22 17.94
CA LEU A 59 -22.25 21.74 17.18
C LEU A 59 -22.72 22.87 16.27
N HIS A 60 -21.90 23.91 16.14
CA HIS A 60 -22.07 24.85 15.04
C HIS A 60 -21.90 24.11 13.71
N LEU A 61 -22.72 24.45 12.71
CA LEU A 61 -22.71 23.81 11.39
C LEU A 61 -21.31 23.78 10.77
N SER A 62 -20.56 24.89 10.89
CA SER A 62 -19.18 25.00 10.43
C SER A 62 -18.25 23.98 11.09
N THR A 63 -18.35 23.81 12.41
CA THR A 63 -17.58 22.81 13.16
C THR A 63 -17.96 21.39 12.76
N ALA A 64 -19.26 21.11 12.61
CA ALA A 64 -19.75 19.81 12.18
C ALA A 64 -19.26 19.44 10.77
N LEU A 65 -19.29 20.38 9.82
CA LEU A 65 -18.79 20.17 8.46
C LEU A 65 -17.27 19.97 8.41
N LEU A 66 -16.51 20.69 9.24
CA LEU A 66 -15.05 20.54 9.34
C LEU A 66 -14.65 19.19 9.95
N LEU A 67 -15.48 18.56 10.78
CA LEU A 67 -15.25 17.19 11.24
C LEU A 67 -15.70 16.16 10.20
N ALA A 68 -16.92 16.30 9.69
CA ALA A 68 -17.55 15.29 8.84
C ALA A 68 -16.90 15.20 7.44
N GLY A 69 -16.64 16.32 6.79
CA GLY A 69 -16.12 16.35 5.42
C GLY A 69 -14.72 15.72 5.31
N PRO A 70 -13.71 16.26 6.00
CA PRO A 70 -12.36 15.68 6.01
C PRO A 70 -12.31 14.27 6.63
N GLY A 71 -13.15 13.97 7.62
CA GLY A 71 -13.30 12.61 8.15
C GLY A 71 -13.77 11.62 7.08
N LEU A 72 -14.76 11.97 6.28
CA LEU A 72 -15.25 11.14 5.18
C LEU A 72 -14.17 10.95 4.10
N LEU A 73 -13.44 12.00 3.75
CA LEU A 73 -12.29 11.90 2.85
C LEU A 73 -11.21 10.97 3.40
N ALA A 74 -10.91 11.04 4.71
CA ALA A 74 -9.95 10.15 5.36
C ALA A 74 -10.36 8.68 5.28
N ILE A 75 -11.66 8.38 5.44
CA ILE A 75 -12.21 7.03 5.23
C ILE A 75 -12.03 6.59 3.78
N VAL A 76 -12.40 7.43 2.81
CA VAL A 76 -12.25 7.12 1.38
C VAL A 76 -10.79 6.82 1.04
N PHE A 77 -9.84 7.65 1.47
CA PHE A 77 -8.41 7.39 1.26
C PHE A 77 -7.94 6.09 1.91
N SER A 78 -8.44 5.78 3.10
CA SER A 78 -8.09 4.53 3.81
C SER A 78 -8.61 3.30 3.07
N ILE A 79 -9.87 3.33 2.60
CA ILE A 79 -10.45 2.26 1.79
C ILE A 79 -9.67 2.08 0.48
N LEU A 80 -9.37 3.17 -0.23
CA LEU A 80 -8.59 3.13 -1.47
C LEU A 80 -7.17 2.59 -1.27
N ALA A 81 -6.58 2.79 -0.08
CA ALA A 81 -5.28 2.24 0.26
C ALA A 81 -5.34 0.72 0.47
N ILE A 82 -6.40 0.20 1.09
CA ILE A 82 -6.57 -1.23 1.36
C ILE A 82 -6.89 -2.00 0.07
N ILE A 83 -7.64 -1.39 -0.86
CA ILE A 83 -8.00 -2.03 -2.12
C ILE A 83 -6.73 -2.31 -2.95
N PRO A 84 -6.46 -3.58 -3.30
CA PRO A 84 -5.29 -3.92 -4.12
C PRO A 84 -5.42 -3.25 -5.49
N PRO A 85 -4.39 -2.55 -5.99
CA PRO A 85 -4.44 -1.94 -7.31
C PRO A 85 -4.64 -3.01 -8.39
N LEU A 86 -5.50 -2.70 -9.35
CA LEU A 86 -5.57 -3.44 -10.60
C LEU A 86 -4.34 -3.04 -11.42
N HIS A 87 -3.37 -3.94 -11.53
CA HIS A 87 -2.28 -3.75 -12.48
C HIS A 87 -2.25 -4.97 -13.39
N VAL A 88 -2.57 -4.74 -14.65
CA VAL A 88 -2.38 -5.69 -15.74
C VAL A 88 -1.05 -5.30 -16.35
N SER A 89 -0.01 -6.09 -16.07
CA SER A 89 1.24 -6.01 -16.81
C SER A 89 1.06 -6.80 -18.10
N ASP A 90 1.65 -6.33 -19.20
CA ASP A 90 1.69 -7.10 -20.46
C ASP A 90 2.49 -8.41 -20.32
N HIS A 91 3.29 -8.54 -19.25
CA HIS A 91 4.05 -9.74 -18.94
C HIS A 91 3.37 -10.60 -17.86
N THR A 92 3.17 -11.88 -18.17
CA THR A 92 2.69 -12.88 -17.19
C THR A 92 3.73 -13.10 -16.09
N ASN A 93 3.49 -12.58 -14.90
CA ASN A 93 4.27 -12.88 -13.71
C ASN A 93 3.68 -14.09 -12.97
N LEU A 94 4.35 -15.23 -13.07
CA LEU A 94 3.94 -16.48 -12.42
C LEU A 94 4.01 -16.44 -10.88
N PHE A 95 4.65 -15.43 -10.29
CA PHE A 95 4.71 -15.22 -8.84
C PHE A 95 3.56 -14.36 -8.30
N TYR A 96 2.67 -13.86 -9.17
CA TYR A 96 1.52 -13.04 -8.78
C TYR A 96 0.20 -13.67 -9.25
N PHE A 97 -0.65 -14.05 -8.29
CA PHE A 97 -1.87 -14.85 -8.54
C PHE A 97 -2.81 -14.28 -9.59
N ARG A 98 -2.93 -12.95 -9.68
CA ARG A 98 -3.83 -12.31 -10.65
C ARG A 98 -3.24 -12.28 -12.06
N SER A 99 -1.92 -12.41 -12.20
CA SER A 99 -1.26 -12.39 -13.50
C SER A 99 -1.32 -13.75 -14.20
N PHE A 100 -1.37 -14.85 -13.44
CA PHE A 100 -1.55 -16.19 -14.00
C PHE A 100 -3.00 -16.71 -13.90
N GLY A 101 -3.96 -15.87 -13.48
CA GLY A 101 -5.34 -16.28 -13.26
C GLY A 101 -6.07 -16.82 -14.49
N ASP A 102 -5.61 -16.43 -15.69
CA ASP A 102 -6.16 -16.87 -16.97
C ASP A 102 -5.46 -18.13 -17.54
N LEU A 103 -4.44 -18.65 -16.85
CA LEU A 103 -3.74 -19.87 -17.29
C LEU A 103 -4.47 -21.13 -16.83
N THR A 104 -4.47 -22.15 -17.68
CA THR A 104 -4.82 -23.51 -17.25
C THR A 104 -3.76 -24.06 -16.28
N GLU A 105 -4.13 -25.08 -15.49
CA GLU A 105 -3.19 -25.72 -14.56
C GLU A 105 -1.96 -26.30 -15.28
N GLU A 106 -2.16 -26.91 -16.44
CA GLU A 106 -1.08 -27.49 -17.26
C GLU A 106 -0.13 -26.42 -17.79
N GLU A 107 -0.67 -25.31 -18.31
CA GLU A 107 0.13 -24.17 -18.77
C GLU A 107 0.92 -23.53 -17.63
N PHE A 108 0.28 -23.33 -16.47
CA PHE A 108 0.95 -22.80 -15.29
C PHE A 108 2.12 -23.71 -14.89
N LYS A 109 1.88 -25.01 -14.74
CA LYS A 109 2.93 -25.99 -14.37
C LYS A 109 4.09 -25.96 -15.35
N SER A 110 3.81 -26.01 -16.65
CA SER A 110 4.82 -26.01 -17.70
C SER A 110 5.69 -24.75 -17.65
N ARG A 111 5.07 -23.57 -17.65
CA ARG A 111 5.79 -22.28 -17.60
C ARG A 111 6.55 -22.08 -16.29
N PHE A 112 5.99 -22.53 -15.17
CA PHE A 112 6.63 -22.41 -13.87
C PHE A 112 7.88 -23.29 -13.79
N LEU A 113 7.79 -24.55 -14.27
CA LEU A 113 8.93 -25.46 -14.35
C LEU A 113 10.05 -24.88 -15.23
N GLU A 114 9.72 -24.36 -16.42
CA GLU A 114 10.68 -23.69 -17.29
C GLU A 114 11.38 -22.53 -16.58
N THR A 115 10.61 -21.72 -15.84
CA THR A 115 11.13 -20.56 -15.11
C THR A 115 12.08 -20.95 -13.98
N ILE A 116 11.78 -22.00 -13.21
CA ILE A 116 12.65 -22.42 -12.09
C ILE A 116 13.90 -23.19 -12.54
N THR A 117 13.88 -23.80 -13.73
CA THR A 117 15.04 -24.50 -14.31
C THR A 117 16.09 -23.52 -14.85
N ASP A 118 15.67 -22.35 -15.35
CA ASP A 118 16.57 -21.29 -15.81
C ASP A 118 16.79 -20.23 -14.73
N ARG A 119 18.03 -20.15 -14.21
CA ARG A 119 18.40 -19.18 -13.17
C ARG A 119 18.13 -17.73 -13.54
N LYS A 120 18.40 -17.36 -14.79
CA LYS A 120 18.24 -15.97 -15.26
C LYS A 120 16.75 -15.62 -15.29
N LYS A 121 15.90 -16.51 -15.82
CA LYS A 121 14.45 -16.33 -15.83
C LYS A 121 13.88 -16.25 -14.41
N LEU A 122 14.32 -17.13 -13.52
CA LEU A 122 13.90 -17.10 -12.12
C LEU A 122 14.22 -15.78 -11.44
N TYR A 123 15.47 -15.32 -11.52
CA TYR A 123 15.88 -14.06 -10.88
C TYR A 123 15.19 -12.86 -11.50
N ASP A 124 15.03 -12.82 -12.83
CA ASP A 124 14.32 -11.74 -13.52
C ASP A 124 12.87 -11.64 -13.05
N ALA A 125 12.15 -12.77 -12.97
CA ALA A 125 10.78 -12.82 -12.48
C ALA A 125 10.65 -12.34 -11.02
N TYR A 126 11.60 -12.74 -10.14
CA TYR A 126 11.63 -12.28 -8.75
C TYR A 126 11.92 -10.77 -8.62
N LEU A 127 12.90 -10.27 -9.37
CA LEU A 127 13.27 -8.85 -9.35
C LEU A 127 12.13 -7.98 -9.89
N HIS A 128 11.46 -8.46 -10.95
CA HIS A 128 10.26 -7.82 -11.48
C HIS A 128 9.17 -7.70 -10.40
N GLU A 129 8.85 -8.80 -9.70
CA GLU A 129 7.83 -8.76 -8.64
C GLU A 129 8.20 -7.82 -7.49
N ILE A 130 9.45 -7.86 -7.03
CA ILE A 130 9.95 -6.95 -5.98
C ILE A 130 9.83 -5.48 -6.43
N TYR A 131 10.27 -5.17 -7.66
CA TYR A 131 10.21 -3.83 -8.20
C TYR A 131 8.77 -3.33 -8.26
N TYR A 132 7.84 -4.12 -8.80
CA TYR A 132 6.43 -3.74 -8.93
C TYR A 132 5.71 -3.63 -7.58
N LEU A 133 5.95 -4.56 -6.66
CA LEU A 133 5.46 -4.46 -5.28
C LEU A 133 5.88 -3.13 -4.63
N GLY A 134 7.17 -2.80 -4.71
CA GLY A 134 7.70 -1.57 -4.14
C GLY A 134 7.15 -0.30 -4.80
N THR A 135 7.40 -0.15 -6.10
CA THR A 135 7.17 1.10 -6.83
C THR A 135 5.70 1.41 -7.08
N HIS A 136 4.89 0.42 -7.43
CA HIS A 136 3.51 0.64 -7.87
C HIS A 136 2.50 0.39 -6.76
N ARG A 137 2.73 -0.62 -5.91
CA ARG A 137 1.76 -1.00 -4.87
C ARG A 137 2.01 -0.26 -3.56
N LEU A 138 3.20 -0.40 -3.00
CA LEU A 138 3.54 0.23 -1.73
C LEU A 138 3.55 1.76 -1.84
N THR A 139 4.25 2.34 -2.81
CA THR A 139 4.31 3.81 -2.95
C THR A 139 2.91 4.44 -3.05
N ARG A 140 2.03 3.89 -3.89
CA ARG A 140 0.64 4.35 -4.02
C ARG A 140 -0.11 4.24 -2.69
N LYS A 141 -0.02 3.09 -2.03
CA LYS A 141 -0.71 2.81 -0.76
C LYS A 141 -0.28 3.76 0.35
N TYR A 142 1.03 3.96 0.51
CA TYR A 142 1.57 4.91 1.50
C TYR A 142 1.22 6.36 1.18
N GLY A 143 1.13 6.73 -0.11
CA GLY A 143 0.63 8.03 -0.53
C GLY A 143 -0.83 8.27 -0.11
N LEU A 144 -1.70 7.29 -0.32
CA LEU A 144 -3.11 7.36 0.09
C LEU A 144 -3.26 7.43 1.61
N ILE A 145 -2.51 6.63 2.36
CA ILE A 145 -2.48 6.67 3.83
C ILE A 145 -2.07 8.06 4.33
N ARG A 146 -1.02 8.64 3.74
CA ARG A 146 -0.57 10.00 4.07
C ARG A 146 -1.67 11.02 3.83
N ASN A 147 -2.35 10.95 2.69
CA ASN A 147 -3.43 11.89 2.36
C ASN A 147 -4.63 11.73 3.31
N GLY A 148 -5.02 10.50 3.63
CA GLY A 148 -6.09 10.23 4.59
C GLY A 148 -5.78 10.76 5.99
N LEU A 149 -4.54 10.57 6.44
CA LEU A 149 -4.07 11.13 7.71
C LEU A 149 -4.15 12.66 7.72
N TRP A 150 -3.66 13.33 6.66
CA TRP A 150 -3.72 14.79 6.58
C TRP A 150 -5.15 15.31 6.56
N MET A 151 -6.06 14.66 5.82
CA MET A 151 -7.47 15.05 5.83
C MET A 151 -8.07 14.98 7.23
N LEU A 152 -7.84 13.88 7.95
CA LEU A 152 -8.32 13.74 9.33
C LEU A 152 -7.75 14.84 10.25
N LEU A 153 -6.45 15.12 10.14
CA LEU A 153 -5.78 16.16 10.94
C LEU A 153 -6.31 17.56 10.62
N PHE A 154 -6.47 17.91 9.34
CA PHE A 154 -7.03 19.20 8.94
C PHE A 154 -8.46 19.38 9.46
N GLY A 155 -9.28 18.33 9.41
CA GLY A 155 -10.64 18.39 9.95
C GLY A 155 -10.67 18.63 11.47
N LEU A 156 -9.87 17.87 12.23
CA LEU A 156 -9.78 18.01 13.68
C LEU A 156 -9.25 19.38 14.11
N LEU A 157 -8.18 19.86 13.47
CA LEU A 157 -7.62 21.17 13.78
C LEU A 157 -8.59 22.28 13.39
N GLY A 158 -9.15 22.23 12.19
CA GLY A 158 -10.12 23.23 11.72
C GLY A 158 -11.36 23.30 12.61
N ALA A 159 -11.91 22.15 12.99
CA ALA A 159 -13.05 22.08 13.90
C ALA A 159 -12.72 22.65 15.28
N THR A 160 -11.51 22.41 15.78
CA THR A 160 -11.04 22.97 17.06
C THR A 160 -11.01 24.50 17.01
N PHE A 161 -10.42 25.08 15.95
CA PHE A 161 -10.42 26.53 15.76
C PHE A 161 -11.84 27.09 15.63
N SER A 162 -12.70 26.44 14.83
CA SER A 162 -14.10 26.83 14.68
C SER A 162 -14.83 26.83 16.03
N ALA A 163 -14.67 25.77 16.83
CA ALA A 163 -15.31 25.67 18.14
C ALA A 163 -14.85 26.76 19.12
N ILE A 164 -13.57 27.13 19.09
CA ILE A 164 -13.03 28.22 19.91
C ILE A 164 -13.63 29.57 19.50
N ILE A 165 -13.65 29.88 18.20
CA ILE A 165 -14.17 31.15 17.68
C ILE A 165 -15.62 31.35 18.11
N HIS A 166 -16.47 30.32 18.02
CA HIS A 166 -17.88 30.44 18.41
C HIS A 166 -18.11 30.49 19.93
N ARG A 167 -17.11 30.12 20.74
CA ARG A 167 -17.19 30.21 22.21
C ARG A 167 -16.64 31.51 22.78
N ILE A 168 -15.85 32.26 22.01
CA ILE A 168 -15.37 33.58 22.43
C ILE A 168 -16.47 34.58 22.07
N PRO A 169 -17.13 35.22 23.06
CA PRO A 169 -17.99 36.36 22.76
C PRO A 169 -17.10 37.51 22.28
N LEU A 170 -17.27 37.91 21.01
CA LEU A 170 -16.76 39.18 20.49
C LEU A 170 -17.64 40.32 20.99
#